data_AF-A0A497JPQ5-F1
#
_entry.id   AF-A0A497JPQ5-F1
#
_cell.length_a   1.000
_cell.length_b   1.000
_cell.length_c   1.000
_cell.angle_alpha   90.00
_cell.angle_beta   90.00
_cell.angle_gamma   90.00
#
_symmetry.space_group_name_H-M   'P 1'
#
loop_
_entity.id
_entity.type
_entity.pdbx_description
1 polymer ?
#
loop_
_entity_poly.entity_id
_entity_poly.type
_entity_poly.pdbx_seq_one_letter_code
_entity_poly.pdbx_strand_id
1 'polypeptide(L)'
;MNKPVFVEELKGSEAKKIICYPNFSEEEFFKRLEEIRRLKIRFLEFDGKPKVDGFNVLGKGHASVVVKAVGWDGKTYALKIRRVDSPKPNLNDEAEILRRIGGLDVGIKLYGSTPNFLLLEFVEGENLPEWVEKLEKRRKERLRRVLRRVLEMCRVMDRVGLDHGELSRASKHVLVDVEDKPHIIDFGKASFKRKPSNVTSISQFLFIRGELAGKVGRILGRVDRGKLIEALKNYKQEANEENFKKILSVLGLGNP
;
A
#
# COMPACT_ATOMS: atom_id res chain seq x y z
N MET A 1 -21.46 11.71 -8.75
CA MET A 1 -20.87 11.58 -7.41
C MET A 1 -21.86 10.83 -6.54
N ASN A 2 -21.47 9.71 -5.92
CA ASN A 2 -22.31 9.08 -4.90
C ASN A 2 -22.35 10.01 -3.69
N LYS A 3 -23.53 10.22 -3.11
CA LYS A 3 -23.68 11.04 -1.91
C LYS A 3 -22.86 10.42 -0.76
N PRO A 4 -22.17 11.22 0.07
CA PRO A 4 -21.56 10.72 1.28
C PRO A 4 -22.63 10.08 2.18
N VAL A 5 -22.25 9.03 2.91
CA VAL A 5 -23.14 8.35 3.85
C VAL A 5 -22.68 8.66 5.27
N PHE A 6 -23.50 9.40 6.02
CA PHE A 6 -23.21 9.72 7.41
C PHE A 6 -23.20 8.45 8.27
N VAL A 7 -22.29 8.39 9.25
CA VAL A 7 -22.18 7.23 10.15
C VAL A 7 -23.49 6.99 10.91
N GLU A 8 -24.19 8.06 11.25
CA GLU A 8 -25.49 8.04 11.92
C GLU A 8 -26.60 7.44 11.04
N GLU A 9 -26.48 7.57 9.72
CA GLU A 9 -27.46 7.11 8.73
C GLU A 9 -27.16 5.69 8.20
N LEU A 10 -26.00 5.11 8.55
CA LEU A 10 -25.58 3.79 8.07
C LEU A 10 -26.62 2.70 8.30
N LYS A 11 -27.37 2.75 9.41
CA LYS A 11 -28.42 1.77 9.73
C LYS A 11 -29.49 1.68 8.64
N GLY A 12 -29.90 2.83 8.09
CA GLY A 12 -30.90 2.95 7.04
C GLY A 12 -30.34 2.84 5.62
N SER A 13 -29.02 2.77 5.47
CA SER A 13 -28.33 2.76 4.18
C SER A 13 -27.89 1.35 3.76
N GLU A 14 -27.90 1.08 2.46
CA GLU A 14 -27.31 -0.14 1.89
C GLU A 14 -25.80 -0.24 2.13
N ALA A 15 -25.14 0.88 2.44
CA ALA A 15 -23.71 0.93 2.79
C ALA A 15 -23.35 0.05 4.00
N LYS A 16 -24.32 -0.32 4.85
CA LYS A 16 -24.13 -1.30 5.94
C LYS A 16 -23.59 -2.65 5.45
N LYS A 17 -23.90 -3.04 4.21
CA LYS A 17 -23.36 -4.26 3.58
C LYS A 17 -21.85 -4.18 3.40
N ILE A 18 -21.30 -3.00 3.12
CA ILE A 18 -19.84 -2.80 3.02
C ILE A 18 -19.17 -2.91 4.39
N ILE A 19 -19.82 -2.40 5.43
CA ILE A 19 -19.31 -2.48 6.81
C ILE A 19 -19.17 -3.94 7.28
N CYS A 20 -20.10 -4.81 6.87
CA CYS A 20 -20.12 -6.23 7.22
C CYS A 20 -19.81 -7.14 6.01
N TYR A 21 -19.06 -6.66 5.03
CA TYR A 21 -18.82 -7.42 3.80
C TYR A 21 -18.10 -8.75 4.08
N PRO A 22 -18.48 -9.88 3.44
CA PRO A 22 -19.58 -10.04 2.47
C PRO A 22 -20.94 -10.39 3.07
N ASN A 23 -20.98 -10.84 4.33
CA ASN A 23 -22.19 -11.39 4.95
C ASN A 23 -22.67 -10.47 6.08
N PHE A 24 -23.79 -9.80 5.84
CA PHE A 24 -24.40 -8.91 6.82
C PHE A 24 -25.14 -9.68 7.92
N SER A 25 -24.90 -9.29 9.18
CA SER A 25 -25.79 -9.58 10.30
C SER A 25 -25.98 -8.29 11.12
N GLU A 26 -27.15 -8.12 11.73
CA GLU A 26 -27.43 -6.93 12.54
C GLU A 26 -26.50 -6.84 13.76
N GLU A 27 -26.25 -7.96 14.42
CA GLU A 27 -25.36 -8.04 15.59
C GLU A 27 -23.94 -7.56 15.25
N GLU A 28 -23.33 -8.09 14.18
CA GLU A 28 -21.99 -7.69 13.76
C GLU A 28 -21.98 -6.24 13.28
N PHE A 29 -23.06 -5.78 12.64
CA PHE A 29 -23.18 -4.39 12.21
C PHE A 29 -23.16 -3.41 13.38
N PHE A 30 -23.97 -3.63 14.42
CA PHE A 30 -23.99 -2.72 15.57
C PHE A 30 -22.65 -2.70 16.31
N LYS A 31 -21.99 -3.86 16.48
CA LYS A 31 -20.64 -3.93 17.03
C LYS A 31 -19.63 -3.11 16.22
N ARG A 32 -19.66 -3.24 14.89
CA ARG A 32 -18.78 -2.50 13.98
C ARG A 32 -19.11 -1.01 13.93
N LEU A 33 -20.37 -0.64 14.09
CA LEU A 33 -20.79 0.76 14.16
C LEU A 33 -20.17 1.47 15.37
N GLU A 34 -20.11 0.80 16.52
CA GLU A 34 -19.39 1.31 17.71
C GLU A 34 -17.88 1.46 17.47
N GLU A 35 -17.27 0.54 16.72
CA GLU A 35 -15.87 0.68 16.30
C GLU A 35 -15.64 1.92 15.41
N ILE A 36 -16.50 2.15 14.41
CA ILE A 36 -16.43 3.33 13.53
C ILE A 36 -16.60 4.63 14.33
N ARG A 37 -17.55 4.67 15.28
CA ARG A 37 -17.75 5.83 16.17
C ARG A 37 -16.50 6.14 16.99
N ARG A 38 -15.82 5.12 17.54
CA ARG A 38 -14.57 5.28 18.28
C ARG A 38 -13.42 5.84 17.42
N LEU A 39 -13.43 5.57 16.12
CA LEU A 39 -12.49 6.14 15.16
C LEU A 39 -12.82 7.59 14.76
N LYS A 40 -13.89 8.19 15.32
CA LYS A 40 -14.31 9.56 15.06
C LYS A 40 -14.52 9.86 13.56
N ILE A 41 -15.07 8.89 12.84
CA ILE A 41 -15.49 9.06 11.45
C ILE A 41 -16.87 9.73 11.43
N ARG A 42 -17.03 10.72 10.55
CA ARG A 42 -18.28 11.46 10.35
C ARG A 42 -19.10 10.89 9.20
N PHE A 43 -18.46 10.63 8.06
CA PHE A 43 -19.13 10.01 6.90
C PHE A 43 -18.17 9.19 6.05
N LEU A 44 -18.75 8.29 5.25
CA LEU A 44 -18.04 7.45 4.28
C LEU A 44 -18.35 7.92 2.86
N GLU A 45 -17.34 7.83 2.00
CA GLU A 45 -17.43 8.15 0.58
C GLU A 45 -17.08 6.92 -0.26
N PHE A 46 -17.88 6.73 -1.32
CA PHE A 46 -17.79 5.58 -2.20
C PHE A 46 -17.45 6.04 -3.62
N ASP A 47 -16.18 6.33 -3.85
CA ASP A 47 -15.66 7.02 -5.03
C ASP A 47 -14.46 6.33 -5.71
N GLY A 48 -14.07 5.14 -5.26
CA GLY A 48 -12.97 4.40 -5.87
C GLY A 48 -13.33 3.69 -7.19
N LYS A 49 -12.33 3.06 -7.82
CA LYS A 49 -12.50 2.37 -9.11
C LYS A 49 -13.25 1.03 -9.00
N PRO A 50 -12.88 0.09 -8.09
CA PRO A 50 -13.57 -1.20 -8.00
C PRO A 50 -14.96 -1.09 -7.38
N LYS A 51 -15.89 -1.93 -7.87
CA LYS A 51 -17.26 -2.01 -7.36
C LYS A 51 -17.47 -3.25 -6.49
N VAL A 52 -18.07 -3.08 -5.31
CA VAL A 52 -18.42 -4.11 -4.33
C VAL A 52 -19.83 -3.87 -3.85
N ASP A 53 -20.72 -4.85 -3.99
CA ASP A 53 -22.14 -4.77 -3.59
C ASP A 53 -22.85 -3.47 -4.01
N GLY A 54 -22.57 -2.98 -5.22
CA GLY A 54 -23.15 -1.75 -5.74
C GLY A 54 -22.35 -0.47 -5.45
N PHE A 55 -21.39 -0.51 -4.53
CA PHE A 55 -20.59 0.64 -4.09
C PHE A 55 -19.20 0.67 -4.71
N ASN A 56 -18.75 1.86 -5.07
CA ASN A 56 -17.39 2.12 -5.52
C ASN A 56 -16.48 2.24 -4.29
N VAL A 57 -15.45 1.40 -4.20
CA VAL A 57 -14.54 1.33 -3.03
C VAL A 57 -13.11 1.64 -3.48
N LEU A 58 -12.24 2.12 -2.59
CA LEU A 58 -10.83 2.41 -2.93
C LEU A 58 -10.06 1.12 -3.28
N GLY A 59 -10.39 0.03 -2.60
CA GLY A 59 -9.74 -1.26 -2.83
C GLY A 59 -10.52 -2.44 -2.29
N LYS A 60 -10.32 -3.61 -2.89
CA LYS A 60 -10.81 -4.89 -2.39
C LYS A 60 -9.66 -5.89 -2.40
N GLY A 61 -9.35 -6.39 -1.20
CA GLY A 61 -8.39 -7.47 -0.99
C GLY A 61 -9.08 -8.80 -0.66
N HIS A 62 -8.26 -9.81 -0.41
CA HIS A 62 -8.74 -11.11 0.06
C HIS A 62 -9.38 -11.02 1.46
N ALA A 63 -8.82 -10.18 2.34
CA ALA A 63 -9.20 -10.09 3.76
C ALA A 63 -9.85 -8.75 4.16
N SER A 64 -9.90 -7.76 3.26
CA SER A 64 -10.41 -6.42 3.57
C SER A 64 -11.05 -5.72 2.37
N VAL A 65 -11.89 -4.72 2.67
CA VAL A 65 -12.39 -3.71 1.73
C VAL A 65 -11.89 -2.35 2.23
N VAL A 66 -11.50 -1.46 1.32
CA VAL A 66 -11.00 -0.12 1.67
C VAL A 66 -11.94 0.92 1.08
N VAL A 67 -12.42 1.85 1.90
CA VAL A 67 -13.30 2.95 1.48
C VAL A 67 -12.70 4.29 1.90
N LYS A 68 -13.17 5.38 1.30
CA LYS A 68 -12.81 6.72 1.76
C LYS A 68 -13.67 7.07 2.97
N ALA A 69 -13.08 7.73 3.96
CA ALA A 69 -13.76 8.18 5.17
C ALA A 69 -13.34 9.61 5.49
N VAL A 70 -14.26 10.39 6.05
CA VAL A 70 -13.97 11.75 6.53
C VAL A 70 -14.20 11.81 8.04
N GLY A 71 -13.20 12.30 8.76
CA GLY A 71 -13.23 12.45 10.21
C GLY A 71 -14.06 13.64 10.68
N TRP A 72 -14.38 13.68 11.97
CA TRP A 72 -14.95 14.89 12.61
C TRP A 72 -14.00 16.09 12.57
N ASP A 73 -12.71 15.87 12.35
CA ASP A 73 -11.71 16.92 12.14
C ASP A 73 -11.68 17.46 10.70
N GLY A 74 -12.56 16.96 9.82
CA GLY A 74 -12.67 17.37 8.43
C GLY A 74 -11.60 16.79 7.50
N LYS A 75 -10.71 15.90 8.00
CA LYS A 75 -9.68 15.28 7.18
C LYS A 75 -10.18 14.02 6.49
N THR A 76 -9.61 13.75 5.32
CA THR A 76 -9.89 12.55 4.52
C THR A 76 -8.92 11.42 4.87
N TYR A 77 -9.45 10.21 4.97
CA TYR A 77 -8.75 9.00 5.35
C TYR A 77 -9.12 7.83 4.43
N ALA A 78 -8.25 6.82 4.42
CA ALA A 78 -8.57 5.51 3.91
C ALA A 78 -8.99 4.61 5.08
N LEU A 79 -10.21 4.11 5.07
CA LEU A 79 -10.71 3.17 6.05
C LEU A 79 -10.60 1.75 5.52
N LYS A 80 -9.66 0.97 6.07
CA LYS A 80 -9.55 -0.47 5.80
C LYS A 80 -10.50 -1.22 6.73
N ILE A 81 -11.45 -1.93 6.14
CA ILE A 81 -12.50 -2.69 6.80
C ILE A 81 -12.17 -4.18 6.68
N ARG A 82 -12.01 -4.89 7.79
CA ARG A 82 -11.83 -6.34 7.79
C ARG A 82 -13.08 -7.00 7.22
N ARG A 83 -12.92 -7.93 6.29
CA ARG A 83 -14.06 -8.75 5.84
C ARG A 83 -14.52 -9.67 6.97
N VAL A 84 -15.83 -9.90 7.08
CA VAL A 84 -16.38 -10.82 8.10
C VAL A 84 -15.85 -12.24 7.89
N ASP A 85 -15.72 -12.67 6.64
CA ASP A 85 -15.18 -13.98 6.22
C ASP A 85 -13.64 -14.04 6.17
N SER A 86 -12.95 -13.01 6.69
CA SER A 86 -11.49 -13.01 6.71
C SER A 86 -10.96 -14.14 7.61
N PRO A 87 -9.95 -14.92 7.16
CA PRO A 87 -9.31 -15.92 8.01
C PRO A 87 -8.56 -15.30 9.20
N LYS A 88 -8.31 -13.98 9.15
CA LYS A 88 -7.76 -13.24 10.27
C LYS A 88 -8.88 -12.80 11.22
N PRO A 89 -8.74 -13.04 12.54
CA PRO A 89 -9.77 -12.68 13.51
C PRO A 89 -9.89 -11.16 13.72
N ASN A 90 -8.81 -10.41 13.48
CA ASN A 90 -8.75 -8.96 13.63
C ASN A 90 -7.60 -8.34 12.80
N LEU A 91 -7.48 -7.01 12.82
CA LEU A 91 -6.43 -6.23 12.17
C LEU A 91 -5.31 -5.77 13.12
N ASN A 92 -5.22 -6.33 14.34
CA ASN A 92 -4.31 -5.85 15.37
C ASN A 92 -2.84 -6.01 14.97
N ASP A 93 -2.47 -7.13 14.37
CA ASP A 93 -1.09 -7.39 13.92
C ASP A 93 -0.64 -6.34 12.90
N GLU A 94 -1.51 -5.99 11.95
CA GLU A 94 -1.20 -4.96 10.95
C GLU A 94 -1.12 -3.57 11.59
N ALA A 95 -2.03 -3.26 12.52
CA ALA A 95 -1.99 -2.02 13.28
C ALA A 95 -0.69 -1.88 14.08
N GLU A 96 -0.21 -2.97 14.69
CA GLU A 96 1.05 -2.97 15.44
C GLU A 96 2.25 -2.73 14.53
N ILE A 97 2.30 -3.40 13.36
CA ILE A 97 3.35 -3.16 12.36
C ILE A 97 3.36 -1.70 11.93
N LEU A 98 2.20 -1.15 11.56
CA LEU A 98 2.07 0.25 11.16
C LEU A 98 2.49 1.22 12.27
N ARG A 99 2.15 0.94 13.54
CA ARG A 99 2.63 1.73 14.69
C ARG A 99 4.14 1.69 14.81
N ARG A 100 4.76 0.51 14.68
CA ARG A 100 6.21 0.35 14.80
C ARG A 100 6.99 1.07 13.71
N ILE A 101 6.43 1.19 12.50
CA ILE A 101 7.06 1.90 11.38
C ILE A 101 6.58 3.34 11.23
N GLY A 102 5.64 3.83 12.04
CA GLY A 102 5.03 5.16 11.84
C GLY A 102 6.00 6.34 11.91
N GLY A 103 7.18 6.15 12.49
CA GLY A 103 8.28 7.14 12.49
C GLY A 103 9.28 6.97 11.33
N LEU A 104 9.09 5.96 10.48
CA LEU A 104 9.93 5.68 9.32
C LEU A 104 9.18 6.18 8.06
N ASP A 105 9.87 6.84 7.14
CA ASP A 105 9.27 7.28 5.87
C ASP A 105 9.22 6.11 4.86
N VAL A 106 8.52 5.01 5.22
CA VAL A 106 8.48 3.74 4.47
C VAL A 106 7.07 3.20 4.20
N GLY A 107 6.03 3.86 4.69
CA GLY A 107 4.65 3.44 4.50
C GLY A 107 3.67 4.52 4.89
N ILE A 108 2.38 4.25 4.65
CA ILE A 108 1.28 5.13 5.04
C ILE A 108 1.12 5.23 6.56
N LYS A 109 0.68 6.40 7.03
CA LYS A 109 0.45 6.64 8.46
C LYS A 109 -0.83 5.96 8.95
N LEU A 110 -0.78 5.44 10.19
CA LEU A 110 -1.94 4.97 10.94
C LEU A 110 -2.45 6.08 11.85
N TYR A 111 -3.74 6.42 11.74
CA TYR A 111 -4.42 7.41 12.58
C TYR A 111 -5.26 6.78 13.69
N GLY A 112 -5.72 5.55 13.49
CA GLY A 112 -6.50 4.83 14.50
C GLY A 112 -6.73 3.38 14.08
N SER A 113 -6.99 2.52 15.07
CA SER A 113 -7.27 1.11 14.81
C SER A 113 -8.25 0.54 15.82
N THR A 114 -9.09 -0.36 15.36
CA THR A 114 -9.93 -1.26 16.17
C THR A 114 -9.75 -2.70 15.64
N PRO A 115 -10.33 -3.73 16.27
CA PRO A 115 -10.22 -5.10 15.77
C PRO A 115 -10.65 -5.28 14.30
N ASN A 116 -11.66 -4.54 13.83
CA ASN A 116 -12.19 -4.66 12.47
C ASN A 116 -11.79 -3.52 11.52
N PHE A 117 -11.14 -2.45 12.00
CA PHE A 117 -10.89 -1.26 11.19
C PHE A 117 -9.49 -0.68 11.38
N LEU A 118 -8.87 -0.23 10.29
CA LEU A 118 -7.71 0.66 10.33
C LEU A 118 -8.07 1.99 9.65
N LEU A 119 -7.87 3.08 10.36
CA LEU A 119 -7.95 4.43 9.81
C LEU A 119 -6.55 4.86 9.37
N LEU A 120 -6.36 4.96 8.07
CA LEU A 120 -5.06 5.14 7.43
C LEU A 120 -5.01 6.48 6.69
N GLU A 121 -3.79 6.94 6.43
CA GLU A 121 -3.53 8.04 5.51
C GLU A 121 -4.20 7.79 4.16
N PHE A 122 -4.97 8.77 3.70
CA PHE A 122 -5.48 8.78 2.34
C PHE A 122 -4.41 9.34 1.41
N VAL A 123 -3.95 8.52 0.47
CA VAL A 123 -3.02 8.92 -0.56
C VAL A 123 -3.80 9.20 -1.83
N GLU A 124 -3.86 10.47 -2.23
CA GLU A 124 -4.41 10.86 -3.53
C GLU A 124 -3.37 10.60 -4.62
N GLY A 125 -3.54 9.50 -5.35
CA GLY A 125 -2.56 9.04 -6.30
C GLY A 125 -3.00 7.80 -7.07
N GLU A 126 -2.05 7.23 -7.80
CA GLU A 126 -2.28 6.07 -8.65
C GLU A 126 -1.34 4.92 -8.29
N ASN A 127 -1.74 3.69 -8.60
CA ASN A 127 -0.83 2.56 -8.48
C ASN A 127 0.39 2.77 -9.37
N LEU A 128 1.58 2.39 -8.89
CA LEU A 128 2.83 2.58 -9.61
C LEU A 128 2.79 2.14 -11.09
N PRO A 129 2.19 0.99 -11.47
CA PRO A 129 2.07 0.64 -12.89
C PRO A 129 1.24 1.62 -13.71
N GLU A 130 0.15 2.15 -13.16
CA GLU A 130 -0.72 3.14 -13.82
C GLU A 130 0.02 4.47 -13.96
N TRP A 131 0.73 4.88 -12.91
CA TRP A 131 1.55 6.09 -12.94
C TRP A 131 2.68 6.00 -13.98
N VAL A 132 3.36 4.85 -14.07
CA VAL A 132 4.39 4.61 -15.10
C VAL A 132 3.81 4.62 -16.50
N GLU A 133 2.59 4.13 -16.71
CA GLU A 133 1.95 4.12 -18.03
C GLU A 133 1.73 5.54 -18.59
N LYS A 134 1.44 6.49 -17.70
CA LYS A 134 1.22 7.89 -18.08
C LYS A 134 2.51 8.68 -18.28
N LEU A 135 3.68 8.08 -18.01
CA LEU A 135 4.95 8.77 -18.20
C LEU A 135 5.35 8.83 -19.68
N GLU A 136 5.46 10.05 -20.19
CA GLU A 136 6.14 10.31 -21.45
C GLU A 136 7.63 9.96 -21.36
N LYS A 137 8.21 9.43 -22.45
CA LYS A 137 9.63 9.02 -22.53
C LYS A 137 10.62 10.11 -22.10
N ARG A 138 10.30 11.39 -22.31
CA ARG A 138 11.15 12.54 -21.94
C ARG A 138 11.29 12.75 -20.43
N ARG A 139 10.49 12.08 -19.59
CA ARG A 139 10.49 12.24 -18.12
C ARG A 139 11.32 11.16 -17.41
N LYS A 140 12.47 10.80 -17.97
CA LYS A 140 13.39 9.78 -17.43
C LYS A 140 13.78 10.05 -15.97
N GLU A 141 14.14 11.29 -15.65
CA GLU A 141 14.54 11.67 -14.28
C GLU A 141 13.41 11.57 -13.26
N ARG A 142 12.17 11.84 -13.68
CA ARG A 142 10.98 11.68 -12.84
C ARG A 142 10.83 10.21 -12.42
N LEU A 143 10.93 9.29 -13.39
CA LEU A 143 10.88 7.85 -13.12
C LEU A 143 12.04 7.41 -12.21
N ARG A 144 13.27 7.86 -12.49
CA ARG A 144 14.45 7.52 -11.68
C ARG A 144 14.26 7.89 -10.21
N ARG A 145 13.77 9.11 -9.93
CA ARG A 145 13.52 9.57 -8.54
C ARG A 145 12.50 8.68 -7.83
N VAL A 146 11.38 8.37 -8.46
CA VAL A 146 10.33 7.53 -7.85
C VAL A 146 10.84 6.11 -7.58
N LEU A 147 11.46 5.46 -8.57
CA LEU A 147 11.95 4.08 -8.39
C LEU A 147 13.07 4.00 -7.36
N ARG A 148 13.95 5.00 -7.32
CA ARG A 148 14.96 5.12 -6.27
C ARG A 148 14.31 5.25 -4.90
N ARG A 149 13.31 6.12 -4.74
CA ARG A 149 12.65 6.31 -3.45
C ARG A 149 11.95 5.04 -2.97
N VAL A 150 11.31 4.30 -3.88
CA VAL A 150 10.74 2.97 -3.57
C VAL A 150 11.82 2.01 -3.05
N LEU A 151 13.00 1.96 -3.70
CA LEU A 151 14.11 1.11 -3.25
C LEU A 151 14.67 1.55 -1.90
N GLU A 152 14.77 2.86 -1.64
CA GLU A 152 15.18 3.40 -0.33
C GLU A 152 14.20 3.03 0.78
N MET A 153 12.89 3.12 0.54
CA MET A 153 11.87 2.69 1.50
C MET A 153 12.01 1.19 1.80
N CYS A 154 12.21 0.36 0.77
CA CYS A 154 12.47 -1.07 0.93
C CYS A 154 13.75 -1.35 1.72
N ARG A 155 14.80 -0.56 1.49
CA ARG A 155 16.07 -0.66 2.21
C ARG A 155 15.90 -0.34 3.69
N VAL A 156 15.13 0.69 4.02
CA VAL A 156 14.82 1.03 5.42
C VAL A 156 14.05 -0.11 6.09
N MET A 157 13.04 -0.68 5.42
CA MET A 157 12.32 -1.86 5.93
C MET A 157 13.25 -3.06 6.17
N ASP A 158 14.15 -3.36 5.23
CA ASP A 158 15.14 -4.43 5.39
C ASP A 158 16.04 -4.19 6.62
N ARG A 159 16.48 -2.94 6.84
CA ARG A 159 17.37 -2.58 7.96
C ARG A 159 16.70 -2.71 9.32
N VAL A 160 15.40 -2.43 9.41
CA VAL A 160 14.64 -2.59 10.66
C VAL A 160 14.10 -4.01 10.84
N GLY A 161 14.44 -4.94 9.93
CA GLY A 161 14.03 -6.34 10.02
C GLY A 161 12.58 -6.60 9.62
N LEU A 162 11.91 -5.67 8.93
CA LEU A 162 10.53 -5.83 8.51
C LEU A 162 10.47 -6.41 7.09
N ASP A 163 9.91 -7.61 6.93
CA ASP A 163 9.57 -8.17 5.62
C ASP A 163 8.12 -7.82 5.24
N HIS A 164 7.88 -7.13 4.13
CA HIS A 164 6.51 -6.80 3.69
C HIS A 164 5.75 -8.04 3.18
N GLY A 165 6.44 -9.00 2.56
CA GLY A 165 5.86 -10.26 2.10
C GLY A 165 5.07 -10.22 0.77
N GLU A 166 4.85 -9.05 0.16
CA GLU A 166 4.03 -8.92 -1.08
C GLU A 166 4.68 -8.10 -2.21
N LEU A 167 5.89 -7.58 -1.99
CA LEU A 167 6.53 -6.67 -2.96
C LEU A 167 7.01 -7.35 -4.25
N SER A 168 7.02 -8.68 -4.33
CA SER A 168 7.24 -9.42 -5.59
C SER A 168 6.07 -9.30 -6.57
N ARG A 169 4.90 -8.83 -6.10
CA ARG A 169 3.70 -8.56 -6.88
C ARG A 169 3.13 -7.19 -6.51
N ALA A 170 3.98 -6.17 -6.46
CA ALA A 170 3.68 -4.85 -5.91
C ALA A 170 2.71 -3.97 -6.75
N SER A 171 2.00 -4.52 -7.75
CA SER A 171 1.17 -3.75 -8.67
C SER A 171 0.03 -2.97 -8.00
N LYS A 172 -0.36 -3.36 -6.79
CA LYS A 172 -1.38 -2.68 -5.96
C LYS A 172 -0.86 -2.28 -4.57
N HIS A 173 0.45 -2.36 -4.34
CA HIS A 173 1.07 -2.15 -3.03
C HIS A 173 1.97 -0.93 -2.98
N VAL A 174 2.13 -0.22 -4.12
CA VAL A 174 2.84 1.06 -4.20
C VAL A 174 1.93 2.04 -4.90
N LEU A 175 1.54 3.09 -4.19
CA LEU A 175 0.89 4.28 -4.75
C LEU A 175 1.94 5.34 -5.04
N VAL A 176 1.68 6.19 -6.02
CA VAL A 176 2.45 7.41 -6.28
C VAL A 176 1.47 8.56 -6.28
N ASP A 177 1.70 9.53 -5.40
CA ASP A 177 0.82 10.70 -5.28
C ASP A 177 1.09 11.73 -6.39
N VAL A 178 0.28 12.80 -6.37
CA VAL A 178 0.36 13.90 -7.33
C VAL A 178 1.70 14.65 -7.32
N GLU A 179 2.47 14.53 -6.24
CA GLU A 179 3.81 15.14 -6.06
C GLU A 179 4.95 14.17 -6.41
N ASP A 180 4.65 13.01 -6.98
CA ASP A 180 5.59 11.93 -7.27
C ASP A 180 6.23 11.29 -6.04
N LYS A 181 5.61 11.40 -4.86
CA LYS A 181 6.07 10.67 -3.69
C LYS A 181 5.45 9.26 -3.69
N PRO A 182 6.27 8.20 -3.66
CA PRO A 182 5.75 6.85 -3.53
C PRO A 182 5.35 6.53 -2.08
N HIS A 183 4.30 5.73 -1.94
CA HIS A 183 3.76 5.26 -0.67
C HIS A 183 3.55 3.75 -0.72
N ILE A 184 4.13 3.01 0.21
CA ILE A 184 3.91 1.57 0.35
C ILE A 184 2.68 1.34 1.23
N ILE A 185 1.78 0.49 0.75
CA ILE A 185 0.49 0.21 1.39
C ILE A 185 0.27 -1.29 1.59
N ASP A 186 -0.70 -1.61 2.45
CA ASP A 186 -1.13 -2.98 2.79
C ASP A 186 -0.03 -3.82 3.47
N PHE A 187 0.15 -3.58 4.77
CA PHE A 187 1.09 -4.34 5.61
C PHE A 187 0.47 -5.62 6.17
N GLY A 188 -0.66 -6.07 5.60
CA GLY A 188 -1.41 -7.23 6.09
C GLY A 188 -0.59 -8.52 6.10
N LYS A 189 0.40 -8.69 5.22
CA LYS A 189 1.30 -9.86 5.25
C LYS A 189 2.67 -9.57 5.85
N ALA A 190 2.91 -8.35 6.30
CA ALA A 190 4.23 -7.96 6.79
C ALA A 190 4.59 -8.71 8.08
N SER A 191 5.89 -8.88 8.35
CA SER A 191 6.37 -9.62 9.51
C SER A 191 7.80 -9.26 9.89
N PHE A 192 8.05 -9.15 11.19
CA PHE A 192 9.40 -9.07 11.76
C PHE A 192 10.05 -10.44 12.02
N LYS A 193 9.30 -11.54 11.84
CA LYS A 193 9.79 -12.90 12.09
C LYS A 193 10.50 -13.51 10.89
N ARG A 194 10.21 -13.03 9.68
CA ARG A 194 10.80 -13.51 8.43
C ARG A 194 12.03 -12.69 8.09
N LYS A 195 13.05 -13.33 7.50
CA LYS A 195 14.20 -12.60 6.94
C LYS A 195 13.70 -11.65 5.85
N PRO A 196 13.97 -10.33 5.95
CA PRO A 196 13.48 -9.37 5.00
C PRO A 196 14.15 -9.53 3.63
N SER A 197 13.37 -9.27 2.60
CA SER A 197 13.81 -9.35 1.21
C SER A 197 13.18 -8.28 0.33
N ASN A 198 12.84 -7.12 0.91
CA ASN A 198 12.04 -6.09 0.24
C ASN A 198 12.76 -5.54 -0.98
N VAL A 199 14.03 -5.13 -0.84
CA VAL A 199 14.83 -4.61 -1.97
C VAL A 199 14.93 -5.64 -3.10
N THR A 200 15.14 -6.91 -2.75
CA THR A 200 15.20 -7.99 -3.76
C THR A 200 13.85 -8.21 -4.44
N SER A 201 12.78 -8.28 -3.66
CA SER A 201 11.42 -8.54 -4.14
C SER A 201 10.92 -7.43 -5.06
N ILE A 202 11.08 -6.17 -4.65
CA ILE A 202 10.67 -5.02 -5.45
C ILE A 202 11.53 -4.88 -6.71
N SER A 203 12.84 -5.17 -6.63
CA SER A 203 13.72 -5.11 -7.81
C SER A 203 13.33 -6.15 -8.86
N GLN A 204 12.90 -7.35 -8.44
CA GLN A 204 12.40 -8.35 -9.36
C GLN A 204 11.13 -7.89 -10.08
N PHE A 205 10.20 -7.29 -9.34
CA PHE A 205 8.95 -6.75 -9.88
C PHE A 205 9.19 -5.58 -10.85
N LEU A 206 10.10 -4.67 -10.50
CA LEU A 206 10.33 -3.43 -11.26
C LEU A 206 11.23 -3.60 -12.48
N PHE A 207 12.19 -4.53 -12.45
CA PHE A 207 13.28 -4.56 -13.45
C PHE A 207 13.51 -5.91 -14.12
N ILE A 208 12.93 -7.01 -13.61
CA ILE A 208 13.24 -8.36 -14.10
C ILE A 208 12.04 -9.04 -14.75
N ARG A 209 10.85 -8.95 -14.16
CA ARG A 209 9.69 -9.75 -14.58
C ARG A 209 8.47 -8.88 -14.88
N GLY A 210 7.73 -9.27 -15.90
CA GLY A 210 6.42 -8.70 -16.21
C GLY A 210 6.46 -7.42 -17.06
N GLU A 211 5.26 -6.92 -17.35
CA GLU A 211 5.04 -5.80 -18.26
C GLU A 211 5.67 -4.50 -17.76
N LEU A 212 5.60 -4.25 -16.44
CA LEU A 212 6.17 -3.05 -15.83
C LEU A 212 7.69 -2.99 -16.05
N ALA A 213 8.42 -4.09 -15.87
CA ALA A 213 9.85 -4.14 -16.14
C ALA A 213 10.18 -3.82 -17.61
N GLY A 214 9.35 -4.31 -18.55
CA GLY A 214 9.48 -3.98 -19.96
C GLY A 214 9.24 -2.49 -20.26
N LYS A 215 8.32 -1.84 -19.54
CA LYS A 215 8.05 -0.39 -19.67
C LYS A 215 9.16 0.46 -19.05
N VAL A 216 9.59 0.12 -17.84
CA VAL A 216 10.74 0.76 -17.17
C VAL A 216 11.98 0.67 -18.06
N GLY A 217 12.27 -0.49 -18.65
CA GLY A 217 13.40 -0.67 -19.57
C GLY A 217 13.29 0.15 -20.86
N ARG A 218 12.08 0.43 -21.35
CA ARG A 218 11.86 1.32 -22.52
C ARG A 218 12.13 2.80 -22.20
N ILE A 219 11.97 3.22 -20.95
CA ILE A 219 12.18 4.61 -20.52
C ILE A 219 13.62 4.83 -20.02
N LEU A 220 14.12 3.93 -19.17
CA LEU A 220 15.43 4.09 -18.54
C LEU A 220 16.59 3.49 -19.34
N GLY A 221 16.31 2.56 -20.25
CA GLY A 221 17.29 1.67 -20.87
C GLY A 221 17.20 0.27 -20.27
N ARG A 222 17.61 -0.75 -21.03
CA ARG A 222 17.62 -2.13 -20.54
C ARG A 222 18.71 -2.30 -19.48
N VAL A 223 18.34 -2.91 -18.36
CA VAL A 223 19.27 -3.28 -17.29
C VAL A 223 19.96 -4.59 -17.66
N ASP A 224 21.26 -4.68 -17.38
CA ASP A 224 21.99 -5.95 -17.42
C ASP A 224 21.46 -6.87 -16.31
N ARG A 225 20.64 -7.85 -16.71
CA ARG A 225 19.98 -8.77 -15.81
C ARG A 225 20.97 -9.62 -15.01
N GLY A 226 22.11 -9.99 -15.60
CA GLY A 226 23.14 -10.78 -14.93
C GLY A 226 23.75 -10.00 -13.78
N LYS A 227 24.20 -8.77 -14.07
CA LYS A 227 24.76 -7.86 -13.05
C LYS A 227 23.75 -7.53 -11.96
N LEU A 228 22.47 -7.31 -12.30
CA LEU A 228 21.45 -7.02 -11.30
C LEU A 228 21.21 -8.22 -10.38
N ILE A 229 21.13 -9.44 -10.92
CA ILE A 229 20.94 -10.65 -10.11
C ILE A 229 22.12 -10.85 -9.15
N GLU A 230 23.35 -10.63 -9.62
CA GLU A 230 24.55 -10.72 -8.79
C GLU A 230 24.54 -9.69 -7.66
N ALA A 231 24.27 -8.41 -7.98
CA ALA A 231 24.19 -7.35 -6.98
C ALA A 231 23.10 -7.63 -5.93
N LEU A 232 21.94 -8.15 -6.34
CA LEU A 232 20.86 -8.55 -5.43
C LEU A 232 21.24 -9.75 -4.55
N LYS A 233 21.99 -10.73 -5.07
CA LYS A 233 22.52 -11.85 -4.28
C LYS A 233 23.47 -11.36 -3.19
N ASN A 234 24.41 -10.48 -3.55
CA ASN A 234 25.37 -9.90 -2.61
C ASN A 234 24.66 -9.11 -1.50
N TYR A 235 23.68 -8.28 -1.86
CA TYR A 235 22.86 -7.57 -0.87
C TYR A 235 22.05 -8.50 0.04
N LYS A 236 21.53 -9.62 -0.48
CA LYS A 236 20.77 -10.60 0.32
C LYS A 236 21.65 -11.35 1.33
N GLN A 237 22.93 -11.55 0.99
CA GLN A 237 23.93 -12.09 1.90
C GLN A 237 24.29 -11.04 2.96
N GLU A 238 24.64 -9.83 2.51
CA GLU A 238 25.05 -8.73 3.37
C GLU A 238 24.35 -7.42 2.97
N ALA A 239 23.32 -7.08 3.74
CA ALA A 239 22.48 -5.91 3.50
C ALA A 239 23.17 -4.65 4.07
N ASN A 240 24.30 -4.25 3.48
CA ASN A 240 25.05 -3.03 3.83
C ASN A 240 24.86 -1.90 2.79
N GLU A 241 25.38 -0.70 3.07
CA GLU A 241 25.24 0.47 2.20
C GLU A 241 25.95 0.29 0.85
N GLU A 242 27.11 -0.34 0.85
CA GLU A 242 27.90 -0.58 -0.35
C GLU A 242 27.15 -1.47 -1.35
N ASN A 243 26.60 -2.58 -0.88
CA ASN A 243 25.82 -3.50 -1.71
C ASN A 243 24.52 -2.86 -2.21
N PHE A 244 23.90 -1.99 -1.42
CA PHE A 244 22.74 -1.21 -1.88
C PHE A 244 23.12 -0.22 -2.99
N LYS A 245 24.23 0.52 -2.83
CA LYS A 245 24.75 1.42 -3.86
C LYS A 245 25.12 0.69 -5.15
N LYS A 246 25.67 -0.53 -5.06
CA LYS A 246 25.93 -1.38 -6.25
C LYS A 246 24.64 -1.68 -7.02
N ILE A 247 23.54 -2.01 -6.33
CA ILE A 247 22.22 -2.21 -6.97
C ILE A 247 21.79 -0.92 -7.68
N LEU A 248 21.84 0.23 -6.99
CA LEU A 248 21.48 1.51 -7.61
C LEU A 248 22.36 1.82 -8.83
N SER A 249 23.66 1.56 -8.77
CA SER A 249 24.56 1.77 -9.90
C SER A 249 24.18 0.91 -11.11
N VAL A 250 23.91 -0.39 -10.92
CA VAL A 250 23.52 -1.31 -12.00
C VAL A 250 22.20 -0.90 -12.64
N LEU A 251 21.26 -0.40 -11.83
CA LEU A 251 19.96 0.11 -12.31
C LEU A 251 20.07 1.49 -12.96
N GLY A 252 21.24 2.13 -12.90
CA GLY A 252 21.40 3.53 -13.25
C GLY A 252 20.47 4.39 -12.41
N LEU A 253 20.41 4.20 -11.09
CA LEU A 253 19.66 4.99 -10.11
C LEU A 253 20.59 5.61 -9.05
N GLY A 254 21.91 5.53 -9.28
CA GLY A 254 22.90 6.27 -8.50
C GLY A 254 22.67 7.78 -8.57
N ASN A 255 23.34 8.53 -7.68
CA ASN A 255 23.26 10.00 -7.73
C ASN A 255 23.65 10.49 -9.13
N PRO A 256 22.98 11.52 -9.67
CA PRO A 256 23.51 12.25 -10.80
C PRO A 256 24.89 12.83 -10.47
#